data_AF-A0A964VRA9-F1
#
_entry.id   AF-A0A964VRA9-F1
#
_cell.length_a   1.000
_cell.length_b   1.000
_cell.length_c   1.000
_cell.angle_alpha   90.00
_cell.angle_beta   90.00
_cell.angle_gamma   90.00
#
_symmetry.space_group_name_H-M   'P 1'
#
loop_
_entity.id
_entity.type
_entity.pdbx_description
1 polymer ?
#
loop_
_entity_poly.entity_id
_entity_poly.type
_entity_poly.pdbx_seq_one_letter_code
_entity_poly.pdbx_strand_id
1 'polypeptide(L)'
;MRPPDVINVAIIGCGGIALQNHLPGLALCPDVKVTALCDSDAATLERARQQTGVAVISTRHEDLVKREDVHAVIIATPNFTHAPIALDAIAHGKHVLCEKPLALNHAEAQAMAEAAERAGVRHMTAFTYRFVPAMRYLAHLVQRGDLGEPYHFRSCRLQDWGTRSVGWRQVKKLAGTGELGDMLSHRIDFAHLLVGPMKRLVANLKQWHPVRGGQPNELDDWVAILSEFQNGATGVLESSKLASGRNESWRSLDYVEINGSERSFVFITGEWNKLQTGKVGGPGLETIEIPREFWKSPGSPRDVSQGDPLVTFRYDQAWEFVDAIRNQRPCAPSFHDGARALAVMDAAVKSADTRRWVELGNGTD
;
A
#
# COMPACT_ATOMS: atom_id res chain seq x y z
N MET A 1 -18.86 17.61 -11.93
CA MET A 1 -18.59 17.64 -13.39
C MET A 1 -18.44 16.21 -13.88
N ARG A 2 -18.93 15.87 -15.07
CA ARG A 2 -18.74 14.52 -15.66
C ARG A 2 -17.25 14.31 -15.96
N PRO A 3 -16.64 13.14 -15.67
CA PRO A 3 -15.26 12.88 -16.04
C PRO A 3 -15.05 13.03 -17.56
N PRO A 4 -13.90 13.53 -18.02
CA PRO A 4 -13.58 13.73 -19.44
C PRO A 4 -13.50 12.38 -20.15
N ASP A 5 -13.86 12.28 -21.43
CA ASP A 5 -13.87 10.99 -22.17
C ASP A 5 -12.53 10.24 -22.09
N VAL A 6 -11.39 10.95 -22.02
CA VAL A 6 -10.07 10.39 -21.72
C VAL A 6 -9.51 11.00 -20.43
N ILE A 7 -9.05 10.15 -19.50
CA ILE A 7 -8.34 10.59 -18.30
C ILE A 7 -6.85 10.67 -18.62
N ASN A 8 -6.34 11.91 -18.69
CA ASN A 8 -4.93 12.18 -18.87
C ASN A 8 -4.23 12.13 -17.51
N VAL A 9 -3.23 11.26 -17.41
CA VAL A 9 -2.49 10.98 -16.19
C VAL A 9 -1.06 11.46 -16.33
N ALA A 10 -0.56 12.13 -15.30
CA ALA A 10 0.84 12.46 -15.12
C ALA A 10 1.49 11.49 -14.12
N ILE A 11 2.73 11.06 -14.39
CA ILE A 11 3.53 10.27 -13.44
C ILE A 11 4.61 11.16 -12.84
N ILE A 12 4.68 11.24 -11.52
CA ILE A 12 5.70 11.98 -10.77
C ILE A 12 6.52 10.96 -9.98
N GLY A 13 7.79 10.79 -10.35
CA GLY A 13 8.65 9.67 -9.95
C GLY A 13 8.61 8.55 -10.99
N CYS A 14 9.66 8.45 -11.80
CA CYS A 14 9.81 7.50 -12.92
C CYS A 14 10.73 6.32 -12.58
N GLY A 15 10.83 5.99 -11.29
CA GLY A 15 11.62 4.86 -10.79
C GLY A 15 11.00 3.49 -11.10
N GLY A 16 11.60 2.43 -10.54
CA GLY A 16 11.22 1.05 -10.84
C GLY A 16 9.73 0.74 -10.61
N ILE A 17 9.11 1.29 -9.56
CA ILE A 17 7.69 1.05 -9.26
C ILE A 17 6.77 1.63 -10.34
N ALA A 18 7.10 2.79 -10.90
CA ALA A 18 6.34 3.41 -11.98
C ALA A 18 6.43 2.60 -13.27
N LEU A 19 7.64 2.19 -13.64
CA LEU A 19 7.90 1.42 -14.86
C LEU A 19 7.34 -0.01 -14.80
N GLN A 20 7.41 -0.66 -13.63
CA GLN A 20 7.03 -2.07 -13.49
C GLN A 20 5.56 -2.26 -13.10
N ASN A 21 4.90 -1.28 -12.48
CA ASN A 21 3.53 -1.45 -11.98
C ASN A 21 2.56 -0.39 -12.51
N HIS A 22 2.84 0.91 -12.30
CA HIS A 22 1.88 1.96 -12.63
C HIS A 22 1.65 2.09 -14.14
N LEU A 23 2.73 2.15 -14.93
CA LEU A 23 2.62 2.28 -16.39
C LEU A 23 1.96 1.06 -17.05
N PRO A 24 2.34 -0.20 -16.75
CA PRO A 24 1.62 -1.37 -17.26
C PRO A 24 0.15 -1.40 -16.83
N GLY A 25 -0.16 -1.03 -15.59
CA GLY A 25 -1.55 -0.97 -15.12
C GLY A 25 -2.40 0.08 -15.85
N LEU A 26 -1.85 1.28 -16.06
CA LEU A 26 -2.53 2.33 -16.83
C LEU A 26 -2.69 1.95 -18.30
N ALA A 27 -1.72 1.24 -18.89
CA ALA A 27 -1.81 0.78 -20.27
C ALA A 27 -2.94 -0.22 -20.53
N LEU A 28 -3.45 -0.89 -19.48
CA LEU A 28 -4.63 -1.74 -19.57
C LEU A 28 -5.94 -0.95 -19.58
N CYS A 29 -5.94 0.30 -19.12
CA CYS A 29 -7.14 1.10 -19.00
C CYS A 29 -7.47 1.78 -20.36
N PRO A 30 -8.60 1.45 -21.00
CA PRO A 30 -8.87 1.85 -22.39
C PRO A 30 -8.99 3.36 -22.58
N ASP A 31 -9.53 4.07 -21.58
CA ASP A 31 -9.81 5.51 -21.66
C ASP A 31 -8.82 6.34 -20.83
N VAL A 32 -7.56 5.92 -20.80
CA VAL A 32 -6.48 6.56 -20.05
C VAL A 32 -5.31 6.82 -20.98
N LYS A 33 -4.71 8.01 -20.81
CA LYS A 33 -3.47 8.37 -21.51
C LYS A 33 -2.46 8.91 -20.52
N VAL A 34 -1.26 8.34 -20.50
CA VAL A 34 -0.13 8.97 -19.79
C VAL A 34 0.36 10.14 -20.65
N THR A 35 0.16 11.37 -20.19
CA THR A 35 0.45 12.58 -20.98
C THR A 35 1.71 13.31 -20.57
N ALA A 36 2.17 13.12 -19.34
CA ALA A 36 3.39 13.76 -18.84
C ALA A 36 4.13 12.88 -17.83
N LEU A 37 5.47 13.00 -17.82
CA LEU A 37 6.35 12.33 -16.87
C LEU A 37 7.20 13.36 -16.11
N CYS A 38 7.47 13.09 -14.84
CA CYS A 38 8.34 13.90 -14.02
C CYS A 38 9.28 13.02 -13.19
N ASP A 39 10.55 13.38 -13.15
CA ASP A 39 11.54 12.82 -12.22
C ASP A 39 12.66 13.85 -12.00
N SER A 40 13.15 13.98 -10.77
CA SER A 40 14.24 14.91 -10.48
C SER A 40 15.58 14.45 -11.07
N ASP A 41 15.72 13.15 -11.37
CA ASP A 41 16.88 12.60 -12.07
C ASP A 41 16.62 12.56 -13.58
N ALA A 42 17.35 13.40 -14.33
CA ALA A 42 17.19 13.54 -15.77
C ALA A 42 17.44 12.24 -16.54
N ALA A 43 18.35 11.38 -16.06
CA ALA A 43 18.64 10.09 -16.70
C ALA A 43 17.46 9.10 -16.54
N THR A 44 16.88 9.03 -15.34
CA THR A 44 15.67 8.24 -15.06
C THR A 44 14.49 8.74 -15.88
N LEU A 45 14.30 10.06 -15.95
CA LEU A 45 13.25 10.69 -16.75
C LEU A 45 13.39 10.36 -18.24
N GLU A 46 14.59 10.49 -18.80
CA GLU A 46 14.84 10.24 -20.21
C GLU A 46 14.63 8.77 -20.58
N ARG A 47 15.05 7.83 -19.70
CA ARG A 47 14.76 6.40 -19.89
C ARG A 47 13.25 6.14 -19.91
N ALA A 48 12.50 6.74 -18.99
CA ALA A 48 11.05 6.57 -18.96
C ALA A 48 10.38 7.18 -20.20
N ARG A 49 10.87 8.34 -20.68
CA ARG A 49 10.44 8.96 -21.93
C ARG A 49 10.62 8.03 -23.13
N GLN A 50 11.80 7.40 -23.25
CA GLN A 50 12.11 6.47 -24.33
C GLN A 50 11.24 5.21 -24.29
N GLN A 51 10.97 4.67 -23.10
CA GLN A 51 10.14 3.47 -22.94
C GLN A 51 8.66 3.71 -23.22
N THR A 52 8.16 4.90 -22.93
CA THR A 52 6.73 5.22 -23.01
C THR A 52 6.33 6.00 -24.25
N GLY A 53 7.27 6.71 -24.88
CA GLY A 53 6.99 7.65 -25.97
C GLY A 53 6.30 8.95 -25.53
N VAL A 54 6.14 9.20 -24.23
CA VAL A 54 5.50 10.42 -23.72
C VAL A 54 6.39 11.62 -24.01
N ALA A 55 5.87 12.60 -24.76
CA ALA A 55 6.67 13.75 -25.21
C ALA A 55 6.88 14.82 -24.11
N VAL A 56 5.91 14.99 -23.21
CA VAL A 56 5.98 16.00 -22.15
C VAL A 56 6.74 15.41 -20.96
N ILE A 57 7.91 15.98 -20.68
CA ILE A 57 8.72 15.62 -19.52
C ILE A 57 9.14 16.88 -18.76
N SER A 58 9.26 16.80 -17.44
CA SER A 58 9.86 17.86 -16.62
C SER A 58 10.64 17.26 -15.44
N THR A 59 11.64 17.98 -14.95
CA THR A 59 12.30 17.67 -13.67
C THR A 59 11.61 18.27 -12.46
N ARG A 60 10.45 18.93 -12.68
CA ARG A 60 9.69 19.67 -11.68
C ARG A 60 8.22 19.29 -11.72
N HIS A 61 7.68 18.87 -10.58
CA HIS A 61 6.28 18.45 -10.50
C HIS A 61 5.29 19.60 -10.72
N GLU A 62 5.69 20.84 -10.39
CA GLU A 62 4.83 22.03 -10.55
C GLU A 62 4.45 22.24 -12.02
N ASP A 63 5.32 21.86 -12.96
CA ASP A 63 5.09 21.98 -14.40
C ASP A 63 4.01 21.01 -14.90
N LEU A 64 3.74 19.93 -14.15
CA LEU A 64 2.74 18.92 -14.51
C LEU A 64 1.39 19.23 -13.86
N VAL A 65 1.38 19.57 -12.56
CA VAL A 65 0.12 19.83 -11.84
C VAL A 65 -0.59 21.10 -12.31
N LYS A 66 0.15 22.08 -12.86
CA LYS A 66 -0.42 23.31 -13.44
C LYS A 66 -1.07 23.11 -14.81
N ARG A 67 -0.85 21.97 -15.45
CA ARG A 67 -1.41 21.73 -16.78
C ARG A 67 -2.90 21.48 -16.70
N GLU A 68 -3.67 22.20 -17.50
CA GLU A 68 -5.12 22.01 -17.59
C GLU A 68 -5.50 20.66 -18.22
N ASP A 69 -4.65 20.14 -19.11
CA ASP A 69 -4.87 18.86 -19.78
C ASP A 69 -4.55 17.63 -18.92
N VAL A 70 -4.01 17.80 -17.71
CA VAL A 70 -3.76 16.71 -16.75
C VAL A 70 -4.95 16.62 -15.79
N HIS A 71 -5.55 15.43 -15.67
CA HIS A 71 -6.71 15.20 -14.82
C HIS A 71 -6.35 14.47 -13.51
N ALA A 72 -5.32 13.63 -13.55
CA ALA A 72 -4.86 12.86 -12.40
C ALA A 72 -3.33 12.75 -12.37
N VAL A 73 -2.78 12.54 -11.17
CA VAL A 73 -1.35 12.29 -10.97
C VAL A 73 -1.14 10.98 -10.21
N ILE A 74 -0.07 10.26 -10.57
CA ILE A 74 0.48 9.18 -9.75
C ILE A 74 1.81 9.63 -9.18
N ILE A 75 1.94 9.60 -7.85
CA ILE A 75 3.13 9.99 -7.11
C ILE A 75 3.86 8.73 -6.67
N ALA A 76 5.00 8.46 -7.29
CA ALA A 76 5.85 7.30 -7.10
C ALA A 76 7.29 7.71 -6.70
N THR A 77 7.39 8.74 -5.88
CA THR A 77 8.63 9.34 -5.38
C THR A 77 9.06 8.74 -4.03
N PRO A 78 10.18 9.16 -3.42
CA PRO A 78 10.46 8.85 -2.01
C PRO A 78 9.43 9.47 -1.03
N ASN A 79 9.27 8.87 0.16
CA ASN A 79 8.21 9.21 1.12
C ASN A 79 8.15 10.70 1.49
N PHE A 80 9.30 11.33 1.74
CA PHE A 80 9.37 12.73 2.17
C PHE A 80 8.80 13.74 1.18
N THR A 81 8.64 13.37 -0.09
CA THR A 81 8.07 14.24 -1.12
C THR A 81 6.59 13.98 -1.37
N HIS A 82 5.99 12.95 -0.78
CA HIS A 82 4.58 12.58 -1.03
C HIS A 82 3.62 13.71 -0.67
N ALA A 83 3.66 14.17 0.59
CA ALA A 83 2.78 15.21 1.09
C ALA A 83 2.86 16.54 0.30
N PRO A 84 4.04 17.16 0.09
CA PRO A 84 4.10 18.41 -0.65
C PRO A 84 3.59 18.27 -2.10
N ILE A 85 3.95 17.19 -2.80
CA ILE A 85 3.51 16.98 -4.19
C ILE A 85 2.00 16.71 -4.26
N ALA A 86 1.47 15.90 -3.35
CA ALA A 86 0.05 15.58 -3.32
C ALA A 86 -0.80 16.81 -3.00
N LEU A 87 -0.41 17.61 -2.02
CA LEU A 87 -1.11 18.84 -1.65
C LEU A 87 -1.13 19.85 -2.81
N ASP A 88 -0.02 20.00 -3.54
CA ASP A 88 0.04 20.85 -4.73
C ASP A 88 -0.87 20.33 -5.86
N ALA A 89 -0.86 19.02 -6.11
CA ALA A 89 -1.76 18.39 -7.09
C ALA A 89 -3.24 18.56 -6.72
N ILE A 90 -3.59 18.36 -5.44
CA ILE A 90 -4.95 18.54 -4.91
C ILE A 90 -5.40 19.99 -5.06
N ALA A 91 -4.53 20.96 -4.76
CA ALA A 91 -4.82 22.39 -4.91
C ALA A 91 -5.15 22.78 -6.36
N HIS A 92 -4.61 22.04 -7.34
CA HIS A 92 -4.92 22.18 -8.77
C HIS A 92 -6.06 21.26 -9.25
N GLY A 93 -6.84 20.68 -8.31
CA GLY A 93 -8.01 19.85 -8.60
C GLY A 93 -7.67 18.49 -9.23
N LYS A 94 -6.43 18.00 -9.11
CA LYS A 94 -6.01 16.72 -9.69
C LYS A 94 -6.44 15.57 -8.79
N HIS A 95 -6.93 14.49 -9.40
CA HIS A 95 -7.04 13.21 -8.68
C HIS A 95 -5.66 12.64 -8.37
N VAL A 96 -5.47 11.99 -7.23
CA VAL A 96 -4.14 11.58 -6.76
C VAL A 96 -4.09 10.10 -6.38
N LEU A 97 -3.19 9.33 -7.00
CA LEU A 97 -2.71 8.07 -6.46
C LEU A 97 -1.32 8.30 -5.90
N CYS A 98 -1.08 7.98 -4.62
CA CYS A 98 0.21 8.18 -3.98
C CYS A 98 0.78 6.87 -3.43
N GLU A 99 2.08 6.65 -3.61
CA GLU A 99 2.79 5.49 -3.06
C GLU A 99 2.73 5.42 -1.53
N LYS A 100 2.94 4.21 -1.02
CA LYS A 100 2.98 3.95 0.43
C LYS A 100 4.42 4.01 0.98
N PRO A 101 4.60 4.31 2.28
CA PRO A 101 3.61 4.91 3.17
C PRO A 101 3.20 6.29 2.66
N LEU A 102 1.96 6.70 2.96
CA LEU A 102 1.33 7.86 2.32
C LEU A 102 2.12 9.17 2.53
N ALA A 103 2.77 9.31 3.68
CA ALA A 103 3.60 10.44 4.07
C ALA A 103 4.65 9.99 5.10
N LEU A 104 5.40 10.92 5.68
CA LEU A 104 6.39 10.59 6.73
C LEU A 104 5.77 10.31 8.09
N ASN A 105 4.60 10.88 8.38
CA ASN A 105 3.92 10.79 9.66
C ASN A 105 2.40 10.93 9.48
N HIS A 106 1.65 10.63 10.54
CA HIS A 106 0.19 10.69 10.55
C HIS A 106 -0.36 12.09 10.25
N ALA A 107 0.25 13.15 10.81
CA ALA A 107 -0.25 14.51 10.64
C ALA A 107 -0.22 14.97 9.17
N GLU A 108 0.87 14.69 8.45
CA GLU A 108 0.97 14.96 7.01
C GLU A 108 -0.06 14.17 6.22
N ALA A 109 -0.20 12.87 6.50
CA ALA A 109 -1.17 12.01 5.81
C ALA A 109 -2.62 12.43 6.05
N GLN A 110 -2.94 12.86 7.27
CA GLN A 110 -4.25 13.40 7.63
C GLN A 110 -4.52 14.71 6.87
N ALA A 111 -3.55 15.62 6.84
CA ALA A 111 -3.68 16.87 6.08
C ALA A 111 -3.91 16.62 4.58
N MET A 112 -3.22 15.62 4.00
CA MET A 112 -3.46 15.19 2.62
C MET A 112 -4.88 14.65 2.41
N ALA A 113 -5.37 13.78 3.31
CA ALA A 113 -6.70 13.20 3.22
C ALA A 113 -7.79 14.27 3.28
N GLU A 114 -7.71 15.16 4.27
CA GLU A 114 -8.68 16.24 4.42
C GLU A 114 -8.65 17.24 3.27
N ALA A 115 -7.46 17.58 2.75
CA ALA A 115 -7.35 18.46 1.59
C ALA A 115 -8.01 17.85 0.36
N ALA A 116 -7.80 16.54 0.14
CA ALA A 116 -8.37 15.83 -1.00
C ALA A 116 -9.90 15.73 -0.90
N GLU A 117 -10.43 15.46 0.30
CA GLU A 117 -11.86 15.44 0.58
C GLU A 117 -12.49 16.83 0.35
N ARG A 118 -11.89 17.90 0.90
CA ARG A 118 -12.36 19.28 0.68
C ARG A 118 -12.35 19.69 -0.79
N ALA A 119 -11.37 19.24 -1.56
CA ALA A 119 -11.27 19.50 -3.00
C ALA A 119 -12.23 18.62 -3.83
N GLY A 120 -12.85 17.60 -3.23
CA GLY A 120 -13.73 16.65 -3.92
C GLY A 120 -13.02 15.76 -4.94
N VAL A 121 -11.68 15.64 -4.86
CA VAL A 121 -10.88 14.84 -5.78
C VAL A 121 -10.81 13.38 -5.32
N ARG A 122 -10.69 12.44 -6.27
CA ARG A 122 -10.41 11.04 -5.94
C ARG A 122 -8.95 10.88 -5.49
N HIS A 123 -8.77 10.18 -4.39
CA HIS A 123 -7.48 10.02 -3.74
C HIS A 123 -7.26 8.58 -3.26
N MET A 124 -6.10 8.00 -3.58
CA MET A 124 -5.81 6.60 -3.33
C MET A 124 -4.38 6.40 -2.83
N THR A 125 -4.20 5.59 -1.79
CA THR A 125 -2.86 5.16 -1.33
C THR A 125 -2.48 3.82 -1.96
N ALA A 126 -1.22 3.58 -2.28
CA ALA A 126 -0.80 2.39 -3.00
C ALA A 126 -0.64 1.12 -2.13
N PHE A 127 -1.66 0.75 -1.34
CA PHE A 127 -1.67 -0.56 -0.66
C PHE A 127 -2.02 -1.70 -1.63
N THR A 128 -1.14 -1.93 -2.60
CA THR A 128 -1.28 -2.89 -3.70
C THR A 128 -1.70 -4.30 -3.27
N TYR A 129 -1.33 -4.75 -2.07
CA TYR A 129 -1.67 -6.09 -1.59
C TYR A 129 -3.16 -6.30 -1.35
N ARG A 130 -3.96 -5.22 -1.21
CA ARG A 130 -5.42 -5.32 -1.25
C ARG A 130 -5.95 -5.88 -2.57
N PHE A 131 -5.14 -5.94 -3.62
CA PHE A 131 -5.53 -6.48 -4.93
C PHE A 131 -5.12 -7.93 -5.15
N VAL A 132 -4.42 -8.56 -4.19
CA VAL A 132 -4.11 -10.00 -4.29
C VAL A 132 -5.42 -10.80 -4.23
N PRO A 133 -5.66 -11.74 -5.17
CA PRO A 133 -6.95 -12.45 -5.25
C PRO A 133 -7.41 -13.10 -3.95
N ALA A 134 -6.52 -13.86 -3.29
CA ALA A 134 -6.85 -14.49 -2.02
C ALA A 134 -7.11 -13.47 -0.88
N MET A 135 -6.41 -12.34 -0.84
CA MET A 135 -6.69 -11.28 0.14
C MET A 135 -8.03 -10.59 -0.11
N ARG A 136 -8.39 -10.39 -1.38
CA ARG A 136 -9.70 -9.86 -1.78
C ARG A 136 -10.84 -10.79 -1.40
N TYR A 137 -10.66 -12.08 -1.67
CA TYR A 137 -11.67 -13.08 -1.30
C TYR A 137 -11.78 -13.22 0.21
N LEU A 138 -10.67 -13.21 0.94
CA LEU A 138 -10.67 -13.19 2.40
C LEU A 138 -11.46 -11.99 2.94
N ALA A 139 -11.21 -10.78 2.43
CA ALA A 139 -11.97 -9.59 2.81
C ALA A 139 -13.47 -9.75 2.51
N HIS A 140 -13.82 -10.33 1.36
CA HIS A 140 -15.21 -10.64 1.02
C HIS A 140 -15.88 -11.62 2.01
N LEU A 141 -15.19 -12.71 2.37
CA LEU A 141 -15.70 -13.70 3.32
C LEU A 141 -15.92 -13.10 4.71
N VAL A 142 -14.96 -12.29 5.18
CA VAL A 142 -15.09 -11.58 6.47
C VAL A 142 -16.25 -10.60 6.41
N GLN A 143 -16.38 -9.80 5.35
CA GLN A 143 -17.48 -8.86 5.18
C GLN A 143 -18.86 -9.54 5.08
N ARG A 144 -18.92 -10.76 4.52
CA ARG A 144 -20.14 -11.57 4.45
C ARG A 144 -20.54 -12.16 5.82
N GLY A 145 -19.66 -12.11 6.81
CA GLY A 145 -19.89 -12.63 8.16
C GLY A 145 -19.39 -14.06 8.38
N ASP A 146 -18.68 -14.65 7.42
CA ASP A 146 -18.21 -16.05 7.52
C ASP A 146 -17.21 -16.26 8.66
N LEU A 147 -16.52 -15.21 9.09
CA LEU A 147 -15.60 -15.24 10.23
C LEU A 147 -16.33 -15.32 11.57
N GLY A 148 -17.55 -14.77 11.65
CA GLY A 148 -18.20 -14.42 12.91
C GLY A 148 -17.52 -13.24 13.60
N GLU A 149 -17.46 -13.27 14.92
CA GLU A 149 -16.75 -12.26 15.72
C GLU A 149 -15.24 -12.46 15.60
N PRO A 150 -14.45 -11.42 15.24
CA PRO A 150 -13.00 -11.55 15.15
C PRO A 150 -12.38 -11.68 16.54
N TYR A 151 -11.51 -12.68 16.72
CA TYR A 151 -10.77 -12.89 17.97
C TYR A 151 -9.31 -12.47 17.83
N HIS A 152 -8.66 -12.84 16.72
CA HIS A 152 -7.23 -12.67 16.59
C HIS A 152 -6.78 -12.52 15.13
N PHE A 153 -5.83 -11.60 14.90
CA PHE A 153 -5.17 -11.41 13.61
C PHE A 153 -3.66 -11.64 13.74
N ARG A 154 -3.08 -12.41 12.82
CA ARG A 154 -1.62 -12.62 12.72
C ARG A 154 -1.12 -12.23 11.34
N SER A 155 0.01 -11.55 11.32
CA SER A 155 0.76 -11.30 10.09
C SER A 155 2.24 -11.50 10.33
N CYS A 156 2.92 -12.18 9.41
CA CYS A 156 4.36 -12.31 9.40
C CYS A 156 4.88 -12.14 7.97
N ARG A 157 5.76 -11.15 7.76
CA ARG A 157 6.44 -10.93 6.49
C ARG A 157 7.94 -10.87 6.69
N LEU A 158 8.65 -11.84 6.13
CA LEU A 158 10.08 -11.99 6.35
C LEU A 158 10.82 -11.89 5.03
N GLN A 159 11.71 -10.92 4.90
CA GLN A 159 12.52 -10.67 3.71
C GLN A 159 14.00 -10.85 4.03
N ASP A 160 14.80 -11.02 2.99
CA ASP A 160 16.25 -11.16 3.05
C ASP A 160 16.93 -10.15 2.14
N TRP A 161 17.20 -8.95 2.66
CA TRP A 161 17.92 -7.90 1.95
C TRP A 161 19.42 -7.89 2.29
N GLY A 162 19.88 -8.80 3.16
CA GLY A 162 21.23 -8.80 3.71
C GLY A 162 21.64 -7.42 4.24
N THR A 163 22.86 -7.00 3.92
CA THR A 163 23.44 -5.71 4.34
C THR A 163 23.71 -4.78 3.15
N ARG A 164 23.04 -4.96 2.01
CA ARG A 164 23.24 -4.08 0.85
C ARG A 164 22.57 -2.71 1.04
N SER A 165 23.05 -1.71 0.32
CA SER A 165 22.42 -0.39 0.31
C SER A 165 20.98 -0.49 -0.22
N VAL A 166 20.06 0.16 0.48
CA VAL A 166 18.67 0.35 0.04
C VAL A 166 18.34 1.82 -0.21
N GLY A 167 19.38 2.64 -0.43
CA GLY A 167 19.27 4.05 -0.81
C GLY A 167 18.61 4.90 0.27
N TRP A 168 17.67 5.77 -0.14
CA TRP A 168 16.93 6.68 0.74
C TRP A 168 16.14 5.94 1.84
N ARG A 169 15.81 4.65 1.64
CA ARG A 169 15.13 3.79 2.64
C ARG A 169 15.98 3.43 3.86
N GLN A 170 17.18 4.00 3.97
CA GLN A 170 18.06 3.90 5.15
C GLN A 170 18.13 5.20 5.95
N VAL A 171 17.58 6.28 5.39
CA VAL A 171 17.74 7.64 5.92
C VAL A 171 16.43 8.09 6.52
N LYS A 172 16.40 8.33 7.84
CA LYS A 172 15.19 8.60 8.61
C LYS A 172 14.43 9.81 8.10
N LYS A 173 15.12 10.91 7.78
CA LYS A 173 14.50 12.12 7.23
C LYS A 173 13.86 11.93 5.84
N LEU A 174 14.22 10.87 5.10
CA LEU A 174 13.71 10.62 3.75
C LEU A 174 12.60 9.55 3.75
N ALA A 175 12.67 8.58 4.66
CA ALA A 175 11.74 7.45 4.70
C ALA A 175 10.80 7.43 5.91
N GLY A 176 11.14 8.12 7.00
CA GLY A 176 10.44 8.07 8.28
C GLY A 176 10.80 6.83 9.10
N THR A 177 10.49 5.64 8.55
CA THR A 177 10.76 4.34 9.16
C THR A 177 11.31 3.34 8.13
N GLY A 178 11.87 2.23 8.61
CA GLY A 178 12.45 1.16 7.80
C GLY A 178 11.40 0.12 7.41
N GLU A 179 11.54 -1.09 7.92
CA GLU A 179 10.64 -2.21 7.60
C GLU A 179 9.19 -1.97 8.06
N LEU A 180 9.00 -1.22 9.15
CA LEU A 180 7.69 -0.77 9.62
C LEU A 180 6.89 -0.05 8.51
N GLY A 181 7.48 0.97 7.88
CA GLY A 181 6.83 1.74 6.83
C GLY A 181 6.87 1.06 5.47
N ASP A 182 7.96 0.36 5.16
CA ASP A 182 8.14 -0.29 3.87
C ASP A 182 7.15 -1.43 3.69
N MET A 183 7.11 -2.41 4.59
CA MET A 183 6.25 -3.58 4.37
C MET A 183 5.19 -3.84 5.42
N LEU A 184 5.44 -3.53 6.70
CA LEU A 184 4.44 -3.77 7.74
C LEU A 184 3.21 -2.87 7.57
N SER A 185 3.36 -1.69 6.98
CA SER A 185 2.27 -0.77 6.62
C SER A 185 1.16 -1.43 5.80
N HIS A 186 1.49 -2.32 4.86
CA HIS A 186 0.50 -3.10 4.10
C HIS A 186 -0.33 -4.03 5.00
N ARG A 187 0.26 -4.57 6.06
CA ARG A 187 -0.40 -5.52 6.97
C ARG A 187 -1.20 -4.80 8.04
N ILE A 188 -0.73 -3.64 8.48
CA ILE A 188 -1.51 -2.71 9.33
C ILE A 188 -2.79 -2.31 8.59
N ASP A 189 -2.66 -1.89 7.33
CA ASP A 189 -3.79 -1.56 6.46
C ASP A 189 -4.78 -2.73 6.33
N PHE A 190 -4.27 -3.94 6.06
CA PHE A 190 -5.12 -5.11 5.91
C PHE A 190 -5.77 -5.56 7.22
N ALA A 191 -5.07 -5.42 8.36
CA ALA A 191 -5.64 -5.69 9.67
C ALA A 191 -6.83 -4.74 9.96
N HIS A 192 -6.69 -3.45 9.62
CA HIS A 192 -7.80 -2.51 9.72
C HIS A 192 -8.97 -2.86 8.80
N LEU A 193 -8.69 -3.36 7.58
CA LEU A 193 -9.73 -3.80 6.65
C LEU A 193 -10.52 -5.01 7.17
N LEU A 194 -9.84 -6.01 7.75
CA LEU A 194 -10.48 -7.25 8.18
C LEU A 194 -11.09 -7.16 9.58
N VAL A 195 -10.39 -6.52 10.53
CA VAL A 195 -10.74 -6.55 11.95
C VAL A 195 -11.41 -5.26 12.39
N GLY A 196 -11.01 -4.12 11.81
CA GLY A 196 -11.41 -2.79 12.25
C GLY A 196 -10.27 -2.01 12.93
N PRO A 197 -10.55 -0.84 13.54
CA PRO A 197 -9.51 0.04 14.06
C PRO A 197 -8.74 -0.56 15.25
N MET A 198 -7.41 -0.40 15.25
CA MET A 198 -6.59 -0.69 16.42
C MET A 198 -6.88 0.33 17.54
N LYS A 199 -7.03 -0.16 18.76
CA LYS A 199 -7.24 0.65 19.97
C LYS A 199 -5.93 1.01 20.64
N ARG A 200 -5.04 0.04 20.83
CA ARG A 200 -3.73 0.26 21.45
C ARG A 200 -2.74 -0.80 21.01
N LEU A 201 -1.46 -0.49 21.15
CA LEU A 201 -0.39 -1.41 20.81
C LEU A 201 0.82 -1.28 21.73
N VAL A 202 1.63 -2.33 21.76
CA VAL A 202 3.03 -2.28 22.19
C VAL A 202 3.92 -2.79 21.08
N ALA A 203 5.03 -2.12 20.80
CA ALA A 203 5.92 -2.45 19.69
C ALA A 203 7.39 -2.49 20.11
N ASN A 204 8.17 -3.22 19.33
CA ASN A 204 9.63 -3.21 19.41
C ASN A 204 10.19 -3.11 17.99
N LEU A 205 11.10 -2.18 17.79
CA LEU A 205 11.79 -1.94 16.53
C LEU A 205 13.28 -2.18 16.76
N LYS A 206 13.92 -2.89 15.84
CA LYS A 206 15.36 -3.20 15.91
C LYS A 206 16.06 -2.80 14.63
N GLN A 207 17.09 -1.99 14.81
CA GLN A 207 18.14 -1.81 13.83
C GLN A 207 19.29 -2.76 14.19
N TRP A 208 19.49 -3.80 13.38
CA TRP A 208 20.55 -4.79 13.59
C TRP A 208 21.82 -4.41 12.83
N HIS A 209 21.67 -3.77 11.67
CA HIS A 209 22.79 -3.29 10.88
C HIS A 209 22.80 -1.76 10.84
N PRO A 210 23.69 -1.10 11.62
CA PRO A 210 23.84 0.36 11.60
C PRO A 210 24.52 0.85 10.31
N VAL A 211 25.03 -0.05 9.47
CA VAL A 211 25.62 0.26 8.17
C VAL A 211 25.11 -0.75 7.15
N ARG A 212 24.59 -0.28 6.01
CA ARG A 212 24.31 -1.13 4.85
C ARG A 212 24.91 -0.53 3.57
N GLY A 213 25.56 -1.37 2.76
CA GLY A 213 26.27 -0.96 1.55
C GLY A 213 27.31 0.15 1.77
N GLY A 214 27.97 0.13 2.93
CA GLY A 214 28.98 1.13 3.31
C GLY A 214 28.43 2.49 3.72
N GLN A 215 27.10 2.65 3.84
CA GLN A 215 26.45 3.88 4.27
C GLN A 215 25.74 3.68 5.61
N PRO A 216 25.62 4.73 6.45
CA PRO A 216 24.84 4.67 7.66
C PRO A 216 23.40 4.24 7.37
N ASN A 217 22.89 3.33 8.19
CA ASN A 217 21.48 3.04 8.31
C ASN A 217 20.98 3.70 9.58
N GLU A 218 19.83 4.37 9.52
CA GLU A 218 19.18 5.04 10.66
C GLU A 218 17.86 4.35 11.05
N LEU A 219 17.47 3.30 10.33
CA LEU A 219 16.13 2.75 10.34
C LEU A 219 16.07 1.28 10.78
N ASP A 220 14.88 0.88 11.19
CA ASP A 220 14.57 -0.48 11.65
C ASP A 220 14.69 -1.51 10.51
N ASP A 221 15.36 -2.61 10.85
CA ASP A 221 15.46 -3.81 10.02
C ASP A 221 14.38 -4.83 10.38
N TRP A 222 13.89 -4.79 11.62
CA TRP A 222 12.89 -5.71 12.16
C TRP A 222 11.91 -4.93 13.04
N VAL A 223 10.65 -5.33 12.99
CA VAL A 223 9.58 -4.77 13.81
C VAL A 223 8.60 -5.85 14.21
N ALA A 224 8.12 -5.79 15.46
CA ALA A 224 6.96 -6.54 15.91
C ALA A 224 6.00 -5.64 16.71
N ILE A 225 4.71 -5.89 16.53
CA ILE A 225 3.60 -5.19 17.16
C ILE A 225 2.67 -6.24 17.80
N LEU A 226 2.37 -6.05 19.09
CA LEU A 226 1.22 -6.66 19.76
C LEU A 226 0.14 -5.58 19.90
N SER A 227 -1.09 -5.88 19.51
CA SER A 227 -2.18 -4.92 19.42
C SER A 227 -3.48 -5.44 20.00
N GLU A 228 -4.33 -4.51 20.43
CA GLU A 228 -5.74 -4.71 20.75
C GLU A 228 -6.57 -3.81 19.84
N PHE A 229 -7.68 -4.33 19.32
CA PHE A 229 -8.62 -3.63 18.45
C PHE A 229 -9.78 -3.06 19.25
N GLN A 230 -10.49 -2.07 18.67
CA GLN A 230 -11.64 -1.43 19.32
C GLN A 230 -12.78 -2.42 19.63
N ASN A 231 -12.92 -3.48 18.84
CA ASN A 231 -13.89 -4.56 19.04
C ASN A 231 -13.43 -5.65 20.03
N GLY A 232 -12.28 -5.49 20.68
CA GLY A 232 -11.74 -6.48 21.63
C GLY A 232 -10.91 -7.60 21.01
N ALA A 233 -10.81 -7.67 19.67
CA ALA A 233 -9.89 -8.59 19.01
C ALA A 233 -8.43 -8.25 19.36
N THR A 234 -7.54 -9.21 19.21
CA THR A 234 -6.10 -9.03 19.43
C THR A 234 -5.32 -9.20 18.13
N GLY A 235 -4.09 -8.69 18.07
CA GLY A 235 -3.28 -8.84 16.87
C GLY A 235 -1.79 -8.94 17.14
N VAL A 236 -1.10 -9.78 16.35
CA VAL A 236 0.37 -9.85 16.30
C VAL A 236 0.81 -9.62 14.86
N LEU A 237 1.66 -8.62 14.66
CA LEU A 237 2.22 -8.33 13.35
C LEU A 237 3.73 -8.23 13.43
N GLU A 238 4.43 -8.93 12.54
CA GLU A 238 5.89 -8.96 12.46
C GLU A 238 6.34 -8.72 11.01
N SER A 239 7.39 -7.92 10.84
CA SER A 239 8.08 -7.78 9.56
C SER A 239 9.59 -7.66 9.73
N SER A 240 10.36 -8.23 8.80
CA SER A 240 11.83 -8.22 8.84
C SER A 240 12.46 -8.07 7.46
N LYS A 241 13.57 -7.32 7.37
CA LYS A 241 14.50 -7.30 6.23
C LYS A 241 15.64 -8.31 6.35
N LEU A 242 15.73 -9.02 7.48
CA LEU A 242 16.86 -9.86 7.86
C LEU A 242 16.39 -11.26 8.26
N ALA A 243 15.82 -11.98 7.30
CA ALA A 243 15.40 -13.36 7.47
C ALA A 243 16.02 -14.23 6.38
N SER A 244 17.24 -14.71 6.63
CA SER A 244 18.03 -15.45 5.65
C SER A 244 17.24 -16.56 4.96
N GLY A 245 17.29 -16.58 3.62
CA GLY A 245 16.59 -17.58 2.80
C GLY A 245 15.12 -17.28 2.50
N ARG A 246 14.57 -16.17 3.00
CA ARG A 246 13.17 -15.77 2.73
C ARG A 246 12.96 -14.94 1.46
N ASN A 247 14.01 -14.76 0.65
CA ASN A 247 13.98 -13.99 -0.60
C ASN A 247 13.59 -12.51 -0.36
N GLU A 248 13.43 -11.74 -1.43
CA GLU A 248 13.18 -10.30 -1.36
C GLU A 248 11.97 -9.87 -2.19
N SER A 249 11.45 -8.67 -1.92
CA SER A 249 10.37 -8.07 -2.70
C SER A 249 9.14 -8.99 -2.78
N TRP A 250 8.50 -9.12 -3.95
CA TRP A 250 7.31 -9.96 -4.12
C TRP A 250 7.57 -11.47 -3.95
N ARG A 251 8.85 -11.92 -3.99
CA ARG A 251 9.22 -13.33 -3.76
C ARG A 251 9.22 -13.69 -2.28
N SER A 252 9.36 -12.70 -1.40
CA SER A 252 9.12 -12.87 0.03
C SER A 252 7.61 -12.90 0.29
N LEU A 253 7.16 -14.05 0.80
CA LEU A 253 5.75 -14.36 0.96
C LEU A 253 5.24 -13.85 2.30
N ASP A 254 4.06 -13.23 2.29
CA ASP A 254 3.34 -12.89 3.50
C ASP A 254 2.57 -14.10 4.00
N TYR A 255 2.62 -14.31 5.32
CA TYR A 255 1.66 -15.14 6.04
C TYR A 255 0.64 -14.23 6.72
N VAL A 256 -0.64 -14.48 6.50
CA VAL A 256 -1.74 -13.83 7.21
C VAL A 256 -2.71 -14.89 7.73
N GLU A 257 -3.11 -14.75 8.98
CA GLU A 257 -4.13 -15.58 9.60
C GLU A 257 -5.12 -14.69 10.36
N ILE A 258 -6.40 -15.05 10.29
CA ILE A 258 -7.45 -14.43 11.08
C ILE A 258 -8.35 -15.52 11.67
N ASN A 259 -8.62 -15.42 12.97
CA ASN A 259 -9.44 -16.36 13.72
C ASN A 259 -10.66 -15.63 14.27
N GLY A 260 -11.84 -16.23 14.13
CA GLY A 260 -13.07 -15.71 14.71
C GLY A 260 -13.97 -16.79 15.27
N SER A 261 -15.17 -16.39 15.69
CA SER A 261 -16.13 -17.25 16.39
C SER A 261 -16.70 -18.38 15.53
N GLU A 262 -16.69 -18.25 14.20
CA GLU A 262 -17.25 -19.26 13.30
C GLU A 262 -16.17 -19.99 12.49
N ARG A 263 -15.12 -19.27 12.08
CA ARG A 263 -14.08 -19.78 11.19
C ARG A 263 -12.71 -19.21 11.48
N SER A 264 -11.70 -19.89 10.96
CA SER A 264 -10.36 -19.35 10.74
C SER A 264 -10.05 -19.31 9.26
N PHE A 265 -9.22 -18.37 8.85
CA PHE A 265 -8.67 -18.28 7.50
C PHE A 265 -7.16 -18.06 7.55
N VAL A 266 -6.42 -18.75 6.68
CA VAL A 266 -4.97 -18.61 6.54
C VAL A 266 -4.64 -18.41 5.06
N PHE A 267 -3.78 -17.43 4.78
CA PHE A 267 -3.32 -17.10 3.44
C PHE A 267 -1.81 -16.96 3.43
N ILE A 268 -1.19 -17.48 2.37
CA ILE A 268 0.21 -17.26 2.03
C ILE A 268 0.29 -16.64 0.64
N THR A 269 1.02 -15.53 0.48
CA THR A 269 1.05 -14.79 -0.81
C THR A 269 1.50 -15.61 -2.02
N GLY A 270 2.34 -16.61 -1.82
CA GLY A 270 2.76 -17.51 -2.90
C GLY A 270 1.62 -18.36 -3.47
N GLU A 271 0.58 -18.59 -2.67
CA GLU A 271 -0.65 -19.28 -3.08
C GLU A 271 -1.75 -18.27 -3.38
N TRP A 272 -1.47 -17.33 -4.29
CA TRP A 272 -2.35 -16.20 -4.61
C TRP A 272 -3.79 -16.59 -4.98
N ASN A 273 -4.00 -17.81 -5.50
CA ASN A 273 -5.28 -18.38 -5.89
C ASN A 273 -5.84 -19.41 -4.89
N LYS A 274 -5.29 -19.51 -3.69
CA LYS A 274 -5.78 -20.42 -2.65
C LYS A 274 -5.93 -19.71 -1.30
N LEU A 275 -6.78 -20.28 -0.45
CA LEU A 275 -6.98 -19.87 0.93
C LEU A 275 -7.20 -21.14 1.76
N GLN A 276 -6.67 -21.18 2.98
CA GLN A 276 -7.06 -22.21 3.94
C GLN A 276 -8.20 -21.70 4.81
N THR A 277 -9.19 -22.54 5.10
CA THR A 277 -10.29 -22.23 6.01
C THR A 277 -10.59 -23.41 6.92
N GLY A 278 -11.04 -23.14 8.15
CA GLY A 278 -11.54 -24.15 9.06
C GLY A 278 -12.74 -23.61 9.83
N LYS A 279 -13.76 -24.44 10.03
CA LYS A 279 -14.98 -24.07 10.78
C LYS A 279 -14.93 -24.62 12.21
N VAL A 280 -15.56 -23.93 13.15
CA VAL A 280 -15.84 -24.47 14.49
C VAL A 280 -16.50 -25.84 14.42
N GLY A 281 -15.99 -26.79 15.21
CA GLY A 281 -16.42 -28.19 15.22
C GLY A 281 -16.04 -28.99 13.96
N GLY A 282 -15.33 -28.39 13.02
CA GLY A 282 -14.84 -29.04 11.81
C GLY A 282 -13.54 -29.84 12.01
N PRO A 283 -13.08 -30.56 10.98
CA PRO A 283 -11.95 -31.49 11.07
C PRO A 283 -10.56 -30.81 11.08
N GLY A 284 -10.49 -29.49 10.88
CA GLY A 284 -9.23 -28.73 10.77
C GLY A 284 -9.28 -27.71 9.62
N LEU A 285 -8.11 -27.19 9.25
CA LEU A 285 -7.96 -26.33 8.07
C LEU A 285 -7.98 -27.17 6.80
N GLU A 286 -8.77 -26.73 5.81
CA GLU A 286 -8.77 -27.25 4.45
C GLU A 286 -8.40 -26.13 3.46
N THR A 287 -7.73 -26.49 2.37
CA THR A 287 -7.42 -25.54 1.30
C THR A 287 -8.58 -25.45 0.31
N ILE A 288 -9.04 -24.23 0.04
CA ILE A 288 -10.02 -23.92 -0.99
C ILE A 288 -9.37 -23.09 -2.10
N GLU A 289 -9.86 -23.28 -3.33
CA GLU A 289 -9.49 -22.44 -4.46
C GLU A 289 -10.28 -21.13 -4.43
N ILE A 290 -9.62 -20.04 -4.82
CA ILE A 290 -10.25 -18.73 -4.94
C ILE A 290 -11.15 -18.71 -6.18
N PRO A 291 -12.44 -18.33 -6.06
CA PRO A 291 -13.31 -18.21 -7.21
C PRO A 291 -12.76 -17.26 -8.27
N ARG A 292 -12.96 -17.59 -9.54
CA ARG A 292 -12.29 -16.91 -10.68
C ARG A 292 -12.64 -15.43 -10.76
N GLU A 293 -13.83 -15.03 -10.32
CA GLU A 293 -14.28 -13.64 -10.25
C GLU A 293 -13.45 -12.78 -9.27
N PHE A 294 -12.75 -13.40 -8.31
CA PHE A 294 -11.82 -12.71 -7.40
C PHE A 294 -10.39 -12.66 -7.93
N TRP A 295 -10.08 -13.27 -9.08
CA TRP A 295 -8.71 -13.25 -9.63
C TRP A 295 -8.27 -11.88 -10.12
N LYS A 296 -9.22 -10.96 -10.36
CA LYS A 296 -8.98 -9.56 -10.69
C LYS A 296 -10.08 -8.64 -10.20
N SER A 297 -9.80 -7.34 -10.07
CA SER A 297 -10.82 -6.36 -9.67
C SER A 297 -12.04 -6.41 -10.59
N PRO A 298 -13.27 -6.19 -10.08
CA PRO A 298 -14.46 -6.19 -10.93
C PRO A 298 -14.29 -5.18 -12.07
N GLY A 299 -14.64 -5.60 -13.29
CA GLY A 299 -14.48 -4.79 -14.49
C GLY A 299 -13.04 -4.64 -15.01
N SER A 300 -12.01 -5.08 -14.27
CA SER A 300 -10.62 -4.92 -14.68
C SER A 300 -10.38 -5.57 -16.06
N PRO A 301 -9.77 -4.85 -17.02
CA PRO A 301 -9.45 -5.38 -18.35
C PRO A 301 -8.28 -6.37 -18.34
N ARG A 302 -7.60 -6.55 -17.20
CA ARG A 302 -6.46 -7.46 -17.07
C ARG A 302 -6.79 -8.89 -17.50
N ASP A 303 -5.92 -9.49 -18.30
CA ASP A 303 -5.92 -10.93 -18.57
C ASP A 303 -5.18 -11.65 -17.43
N VAL A 304 -5.91 -12.49 -16.70
CA VAL A 304 -5.37 -13.24 -15.55
C VAL A 304 -4.44 -14.39 -15.95
N SER A 305 -4.38 -14.74 -17.25
CA SER A 305 -3.48 -15.78 -17.78
C SER A 305 -2.11 -15.24 -18.20
N GLN A 306 -1.92 -13.92 -18.19
CA GLN A 306 -0.72 -13.25 -18.68
C GLN A 306 0.14 -12.68 -17.53
N GLY A 307 1.46 -12.85 -17.67
CA GLY A 307 2.44 -12.37 -16.69
C GLY A 307 2.49 -13.18 -15.39
N ASP A 308 3.34 -12.75 -14.46
CA ASP A 308 3.45 -13.36 -13.14
C ASP A 308 2.29 -12.87 -12.24
N PRO A 309 1.39 -13.74 -11.77
CA PRO A 309 0.28 -13.34 -10.90
C PRO A 309 0.72 -12.66 -9.60
N LEU A 310 1.94 -12.95 -9.11
CA LEU A 310 2.52 -12.28 -7.93
C LEU A 310 3.00 -10.85 -8.23
N VAL A 311 2.93 -10.43 -9.49
CA VAL A 311 3.24 -9.07 -9.96
C VAL A 311 1.97 -8.40 -10.49
N THR A 312 1.25 -9.05 -11.41
CA THR A 312 0.19 -8.43 -12.21
C THR A 312 -1.06 -8.05 -11.43
N PHE A 313 -1.29 -8.58 -10.22
CA PHE A 313 -2.36 -8.09 -9.34
C PHE A 313 -2.22 -6.59 -9.05
N ARG A 314 -1.00 -6.04 -9.06
CA ARG A 314 -0.74 -4.61 -8.82
C ARG A 314 -1.34 -3.71 -9.88
N TYR A 315 -1.56 -4.24 -11.09
CA TYR A 315 -2.13 -3.47 -12.20
C TYR A 315 -3.60 -3.12 -11.93
N ASP A 316 -4.30 -3.96 -11.14
CA ASP A 316 -5.68 -3.68 -10.72
C ASP A 316 -5.78 -2.47 -9.79
N GLN A 317 -4.67 -2.01 -9.19
CA GLN A 317 -4.62 -0.76 -8.43
C GLN A 317 -4.85 0.45 -9.35
N ALA A 318 -4.20 0.47 -10.51
CA ALA A 318 -4.39 1.54 -11.49
C ALA A 318 -5.84 1.52 -12.02
N TRP A 319 -6.37 0.33 -12.28
CA TRP A 319 -7.78 0.16 -12.65
C TRP A 319 -8.73 0.70 -11.57
N GLU A 320 -8.54 0.34 -10.30
CA GLU A 320 -9.37 0.83 -9.19
C GLU A 320 -9.40 2.35 -9.13
N PHE A 321 -8.24 3.00 -9.28
CA PHE A 321 -8.16 4.45 -9.28
C PHE A 321 -8.91 5.09 -10.46
N VAL A 322 -8.69 4.56 -11.67
CA VAL A 322 -9.34 5.05 -12.89
C VAL A 322 -10.86 4.82 -12.81
N ASP A 323 -11.29 3.64 -12.40
CA ASP A 323 -12.70 3.29 -12.24
C ASP A 323 -13.38 4.18 -11.19
N ALA A 324 -12.70 4.48 -10.08
CA ALA A 324 -13.21 5.38 -9.05
C ALA A 324 -13.43 6.81 -9.57
N ILE A 325 -12.51 7.32 -10.40
CA ILE A 325 -12.66 8.61 -11.09
C ILE A 325 -13.85 8.57 -12.04
N ARG A 326 -13.94 7.54 -12.88
CA ARG A 326 -15.00 7.37 -13.89
C ARG A 326 -16.39 7.30 -13.28
N ASN A 327 -16.54 6.48 -12.24
CA ASN A 327 -17.82 6.24 -11.59
C ASN A 327 -18.11 7.24 -10.47
N GLN A 328 -17.23 8.22 -10.26
CA GLN A 328 -17.35 9.23 -9.22
C GLN A 328 -17.60 8.62 -7.82
N ARG A 329 -17.00 7.46 -7.55
CA ARG A 329 -17.05 6.78 -6.24
C ARG A 329 -15.75 6.99 -5.48
N PRO A 330 -15.74 6.91 -4.14
CA PRO A 330 -14.49 6.89 -3.38
C PRO A 330 -13.55 5.77 -3.84
N CYS A 331 -12.24 6.02 -3.80
CA CYS A 331 -11.23 4.99 -4.01
C CYS A 331 -11.11 4.09 -2.78
N ALA A 332 -10.84 2.80 -2.98
CA ALA A 332 -10.50 1.87 -1.91
C ALA A 332 -9.20 1.12 -2.24
N PRO A 333 -8.09 1.35 -1.52
CA PRO A 333 -7.92 2.20 -0.33
C PRO A 333 -7.78 3.69 -0.63
N SER A 334 -8.25 4.53 0.29
CA SER A 334 -8.21 5.99 0.22
C SER A 334 -7.01 6.59 0.99
N PHE A 335 -6.84 7.91 0.98
CA PHE A 335 -5.85 8.58 1.84
C PHE A 335 -6.16 8.42 3.33
N HIS A 336 -7.43 8.27 3.71
CA HIS A 336 -7.79 7.95 5.10
C HIS A 336 -7.25 6.58 5.54
N ASP A 337 -7.22 5.58 4.64
CA ASP A 337 -6.57 4.30 4.95
C ASP A 337 -5.07 4.48 5.19
N GLY A 338 -4.40 5.31 4.37
CA GLY A 338 -2.99 5.67 4.55
C GLY A 338 -2.73 6.40 5.86
N ALA A 339 -3.57 7.37 6.22
CA ALA A 339 -3.48 8.11 7.48
C ALA A 339 -3.68 7.21 8.70
N ARG A 340 -4.65 6.28 8.65
CA ARG A 340 -4.85 5.28 9.72
C ARG A 340 -3.65 4.35 9.88
N ALA A 341 -3.05 3.88 8.79
CA ALA A 341 -1.85 3.05 8.86
C ALA A 341 -0.68 3.83 9.49
N LEU A 342 -0.51 5.10 9.13
CA LEU A 342 0.52 5.97 9.71
C LEU A 342 0.31 6.29 11.19
N ALA A 343 -0.94 6.42 11.65
CA ALA A 343 -1.23 6.57 13.08
C ALA A 343 -0.68 5.39 13.90
N VAL A 344 -0.86 4.16 13.38
CA VAL A 344 -0.29 2.94 13.98
C VAL A 344 1.23 2.94 13.92
N MET A 345 1.82 3.39 12.82
CA MET A 345 3.28 3.49 12.68
C MET A 345 3.89 4.49 13.68
N ASP A 346 3.32 5.68 13.80
CA ASP A 346 3.75 6.69 14.77
C ASP A 346 3.61 6.18 16.21
N ALA A 347 2.50 5.49 16.51
CA ALA A 347 2.30 4.85 17.81
C ALA A 347 3.32 3.72 18.07
N ALA A 348 3.69 2.94 17.05
CA ALA A 348 4.69 1.87 17.18
C ALA A 348 6.08 2.43 17.49
N VAL A 349 6.48 3.51 16.82
CA VAL A 349 7.74 4.22 17.14
C VAL A 349 7.71 4.74 18.58
N LYS A 350 6.64 5.46 18.96
CA LYS A 350 6.46 5.97 20.33
C LYS A 350 6.48 4.85 21.37
N SER A 351 5.85 3.71 21.06
CA SER A 351 5.80 2.56 21.95
C SER A 351 7.18 1.94 22.16
N ALA A 352 7.96 1.76 21.08
CA ALA A 352 9.32 1.24 21.17
C ALA A 352 10.25 2.16 21.96
N ASP A 353 10.13 3.48 21.77
CA ASP A 353 10.93 4.47 22.50
C ASP A 353 10.59 4.51 24.00
N THR A 354 9.29 4.45 24.33
CA THR A 354 8.81 4.57 25.72
C THR A 354 8.70 3.24 26.46
N ARG A 355 8.78 2.11 25.73
CA ARG A 355 8.60 0.73 26.21
C ARG A 355 7.26 0.51 26.91
N ARG A 356 6.19 1.09 26.36
CA ARG A 356 4.85 1.08 26.93
C ARG A 356 3.78 0.83 25.88
N TRP A 357 2.61 0.40 26.33
CA TRP A 357 1.40 0.45 25.53
C TRP A 357 1.07 1.90 25.14
N VAL A 358 0.71 2.11 23.88
CA VAL A 358 0.28 3.39 23.33
C VAL A 358 -1.15 3.25 22.82
N GLU A 359 -2.05 4.09 23.33
CA GLU A 359 -3.41 4.21 22.84
C GLU A 359 -3.42 4.97 21.51
N LEU A 360 -4.22 4.48 20.56
CA LEU A 360 -4.59 5.16 19.33
C LEU A 360 -5.90 5.90 19.59
N GLY A 361 -5.99 7.16 19.16
CA GLY A 361 -7.22 7.94 19.30
C GLY A 361 -8.41 7.22 18.66
N ASN A 362 -9.63 7.54 19.09
CA ASN A 362 -10.87 6.90 18.63
C ASN A 362 -11.24 7.28 17.18
N GLY A 363 -10.31 7.31 16.23
CA GLY A 363 -10.54 7.31 14.77
C GLY A 363 -11.62 8.25 14.20
N THR A 364 -12.02 9.29 14.93
CA THR A 364 -13.15 10.18 14.61
C THR A 364 -12.80 11.66 14.76
N ASP A 365 -11.54 11.97 15.07
CA ASP A 365 -11.03 13.34 15.14
C ASP A 365 -10.24 13.70 13.88
#